data_AF-A0A9D8PWS6-F1
#
_entry.id   AF-A0A9D8PWS6-F1
#
_cell.length_a   1.000
_cell.length_b   1.000
_cell.length_c   1.000
_cell.angle_alpha   90.00
_cell.angle_beta   90.00
_cell.angle_gamma   90.00
#
_symmetry.space_group_name_H-M   'P 1'
#
loop_
_entity.id
_entity.type
_entity.pdbx_description
1 polymer ?
#
loop_
_entity_poly.entity_id
_entity_poly.type
_entity_poly.pdbx_seq_one_letter_code
_entity_poly.pdbx_strand_id
1 'polypeptide(L)'
;LNKEDLTQMATVSARALSSGGINPVGLQEGDQLSLRDLLYCALMASDNVAATVLAEHVGAHLPNTQGLAPIENFVSHMNALAHTLGMARTRFLNPSGVDNNSESLPFSTAADIARLTRYAYSEADFPFYVSQESRVVHVIRGGVDNPFELRNTNELLGQENIDGVKTGRTSKAGECLILSSERRPEVQRDGNAVQITPRRIIIVLLGSTNRFGEGLALIKQGWAVYDQWAAQGRKIKSSQTL
;
A
#
# COMPACT_ATOMS: atom_id res chain seq x y z
N LEU A 1 -2.64 -2.13 -14.44
CA LEU A 1 -3.70 -3.11 -14.78
C LEU A 1 -4.93 -2.30 -15.14
N ASN A 2 -5.45 -2.46 -16.36
CA ASN A 2 -6.75 -1.87 -16.70
C ASN A 2 -7.85 -2.60 -15.92
N LYS A 3 -9.03 -2.00 -15.79
CA LYS A 3 -10.15 -2.59 -15.00
C LYS A 3 -10.57 -3.98 -15.50
N GLU A 4 -10.39 -4.23 -16.80
CA GLU A 4 -10.67 -5.53 -17.44
C GLU A 4 -9.63 -6.61 -17.07
N ASP A 5 -8.39 -6.23 -16.74
CA ASP A 5 -7.37 -7.19 -16.32
C ASP A 5 -7.67 -7.75 -14.92
N LEU A 6 -8.40 -7.01 -14.09
CA LEU A 6 -8.63 -7.37 -12.69
C LEU A 6 -9.52 -8.60 -12.48
N THR A 7 -10.25 -9.04 -13.52
CA THR A 7 -11.02 -10.29 -13.49
C THR A 7 -10.23 -11.49 -13.99
N GLN A 8 -9.00 -11.30 -14.50
CA GLN A 8 -8.16 -12.41 -14.91
C GLN A 8 -7.77 -13.25 -13.71
N MET A 9 -7.73 -14.57 -13.92
CA MET A 9 -7.31 -15.52 -12.91
C MET A 9 -5.80 -15.67 -12.94
N ALA A 10 -5.18 -15.69 -11.76
CA ALA A 10 -3.79 -16.08 -11.58
C ALA A 10 -3.71 -17.31 -10.66
N THR A 11 -2.77 -18.19 -10.96
CA THR A 11 -2.54 -19.42 -10.23
C THR A 11 -1.38 -19.24 -9.25
N VAL A 12 -1.57 -19.68 -8.01
CA VAL A 12 -0.53 -19.71 -6.99
C VAL A 12 0.53 -20.74 -7.40
N SER A 13 1.76 -20.28 -7.63
CA SER A 13 2.90 -21.12 -8.00
C SER A 13 3.64 -21.65 -6.77
N ALA A 14 4.38 -22.75 -6.90
CA ALA A 14 5.34 -23.21 -5.89
C ALA A 14 6.34 -22.09 -5.49
N ARG A 15 6.73 -21.26 -6.47
CA ARG A 15 7.66 -20.15 -6.26
C ARG A 15 7.06 -19.07 -5.35
N ALA A 16 5.79 -18.73 -5.54
CA ALA A 16 5.08 -17.79 -4.67
C ALA A 16 5.04 -18.26 -3.21
N LEU A 17 4.81 -19.56 -2.98
CA LEU A 17 4.86 -20.14 -1.62
C LEU A 17 6.26 -20.11 -1.01
N SER A 18 7.28 -20.42 -1.81
CA SER A 18 8.67 -20.44 -1.35
C SER A 18 9.23 -19.06 -0.96
N SER A 19 8.55 -17.98 -1.36
CA SER A 19 8.96 -16.60 -1.03
C SER A 19 8.74 -16.24 0.45
N GLY A 20 7.90 -17.00 1.17
CA GLY A 20 7.77 -16.94 2.62
C GLY A 20 7.04 -15.72 3.20
N GLY A 21 7.07 -15.65 4.54
CA GLY A 21 6.35 -14.67 5.34
C GLY A 21 4.89 -15.06 5.61
N ILE A 22 4.03 -14.08 5.91
CA ILE A 22 2.66 -14.36 6.36
C ILE A 22 1.73 -14.70 5.18
N ASN A 23 0.88 -15.71 5.38
CA ASN A 23 -0.10 -16.22 4.42
C ASN A 23 -1.44 -16.46 5.17
N PRO A 24 -2.12 -15.39 5.63
CA PRO A 24 -3.34 -15.52 6.44
C PRO A 24 -4.51 -16.18 5.70
N VAL A 25 -4.54 -16.15 4.36
CA VAL A 25 -5.58 -16.81 3.56
C VAL A 25 -5.33 -18.32 3.43
N GLY A 26 -4.10 -18.76 3.72
CA GLY A 26 -3.71 -20.17 3.59
C GLY A 26 -3.71 -20.62 2.14
N LEU A 27 -3.20 -19.76 1.25
CA LEU A 27 -3.01 -20.06 -0.17
C LEU A 27 -2.08 -21.26 -0.36
N GLN A 28 -2.42 -22.12 -1.32
CA GLN A 28 -1.72 -23.36 -1.66
C GLN A 28 -1.39 -23.39 -3.15
N GLU A 29 -0.42 -24.22 -3.54
CA GLU A 29 -0.03 -24.36 -4.94
C GLU A 29 -1.23 -24.86 -5.76
N GLY A 30 -1.45 -24.23 -6.92
CA GLY A 30 -2.58 -24.55 -7.79
C GLY A 30 -3.89 -23.84 -7.44
N ASP A 31 -3.98 -23.14 -6.30
CA ASP A 31 -5.11 -22.25 -6.01
C ASP A 31 -5.19 -21.17 -7.09
N GLN A 32 -6.41 -20.80 -7.50
CA GLN A 32 -6.65 -19.72 -8.46
C GLN A 32 -7.49 -18.62 -7.83
N LEU A 33 -7.08 -17.38 -8.04
CA LEU A 33 -7.78 -16.17 -7.59
C LEU A 33 -7.81 -15.14 -8.71
N SER A 34 -8.81 -14.27 -8.71
CA SER A 34 -8.78 -13.10 -9.58
C SER A 34 -7.67 -12.14 -9.14
N LEU A 35 -7.09 -11.37 -10.07
CA LEU A 35 -6.12 -10.32 -9.71
C LEU A 35 -6.71 -9.32 -8.70
N ARG A 36 -8.01 -9.06 -8.77
CA ARG A 36 -8.73 -8.23 -7.80
C ARG A 36 -8.70 -8.83 -6.40
N ASP A 37 -8.98 -10.13 -6.27
CA ASP A 37 -8.97 -10.80 -4.97
C ASP A 37 -7.55 -10.88 -4.40
N LEU A 38 -6.56 -11.12 -5.25
CA LEU A 38 -5.16 -11.05 -4.84
C LEU A 38 -4.76 -9.65 -4.33
N LEU A 39 -5.26 -8.57 -4.95
CA LEU A 39 -5.04 -7.21 -4.46
C LEU A 39 -5.66 -7.01 -3.08
N TYR A 40 -6.88 -7.51 -2.83
CA TYR A 40 -7.48 -7.47 -1.51
C TYR A 40 -6.69 -8.27 -0.47
N CYS A 41 -6.25 -9.49 -0.80
CA CYS A 41 -5.41 -10.31 0.06
C CYS A 41 -4.11 -9.57 0.43
N ALA A 42 -3.43 -8.97 -0.55
CA ALA A 42 -2.17 -8.26 -0.33
C ALA A 42 -2.37 -6.94 0.46
N LEU A 43 -3.37 -6.14 0.12
CA LEU A 43 -3.56 -4.80 0.71
C LEU A 43 -4.28 -4.84 2.06
N MET A 44 -5.34 -5.64 2.22
CA MET A 44 -6.11 -5.70 3.46
C MET A 44 -5.47 -6.65 4.48
N ALA A 45 -5.19 -7.89 4.06
CA ALA A 45 -4.71 -8.95 4.94
C ALA A 45 -3.19 -9.05 5.01
N SER A 46 -2.45 -8.29 4.19
CA SER A 46 -0.99 -8.36 4.12
C SER A 46 -0.45 -9.72 3.67
N ASP A 47 -1.19 -10.43 2.83
CA ASP A 47 -0.80 -11.77 2.37
C ASP A 47 0.39 -11.71 1.40
N ASN A 48 1.52 -12.28 1.81
CA ASN A 48 2.77 -12.23 1.06
C ASN A 48 2.76 -13.15 -0.17
N VAL A 49 2.02 -14.26 -0.10
CA VAL A 49 1.88 -15.17 -1.23
C VAL A 49 1.06 -14.47 -2.31
N ALA A 50 -0.05 -13.83 -1.93
CA ALA A 50 -0.86 -13.04 -2.87
C ALA A 50 -0.06 -11.92 -3.55
N ALA A 51 0.75 -11.17 -2.78
CA ALA A 51 1.65 -10.15 -3.32
C ALA A 51 2.67 -10.72 -4.33
N THR A 52 3.16 -11.94 -4.07
CA THR A 52 4.11 -12.61 -4.97
C THR A 52 3.43 -13.10 -6.25
N VAL A 53 2.22 -13.66 -6.16
CA VAL A 53 1.44 -14.07 -7.34
C VAL A 53 1.11 -12.87 -8.23
N LEU A 54 0.74 -11.73 -7.63
CA LEU A 54 0.56 -10.47 -8.37
C LEU A 54 1.83 -10.05 -9.09
N ALA A 55 2.98 -10.11 -8.41
CA ALA A 55 4.26 -9.75 -9.00
C ALA A 55 4.66 -10.69 -10.15
N GLU A 56 4.44 -12.00 -10.00
CA GLU A 56 4.66 -12.98 -11.06
C GLU A 56 3.80 -12.67 -12.29
N HIS A 57 2.49 -12.47 -12.08
CA HIS A 57 1.56 -12.20 -13.17
C HIS A 57 1.90 -10.87 -13.85
N VAL A 58 1.97 -9.77 -13.10
CA VAL A 58 2.22 -8.43 -13.66
C VAL A 58 3.61 -8.35 -14.29
N GLY A 59 4.62 -8.91 -13.63
CA GLY A 59 6.00 -8.93 -14.11
C GLY A 59 6.18 -9.67 -15.42
N ALA A 60 5.37 -10.70 -15.70
CA ALA A 60 5.37 -11.40 -17.00
C ALA A 60 4.80 -10.56 -18.15
N HIS A 61 3.97 -9.55 -17.84
CA HIS A 61 3.30 -8.69 -18.82
C HIS A 61 3.95 -7.30 -18.96
N LEU A 62 4.78 -6.89 -18.00
CA LEU A 62 5.53 -5.64 -18.08
C LEU A 62 6.64 -5.71 -19.14
N PRO A 63 7.00 -4.57 -19.77
CA PRO A 63 8.15 -4.50 -20.66
C PRO A 63 9.41 -5.09 -20.01
N ASN A 64 10.06 -6.02 -20.71
CA ASN A 64 11.15 -6.82 -20.20
C ASN A 64 12.31 -6.94 -21.20
N THR A 65 13.02 -5.83 -21.41
CA THR A 65 14.16 -5.78 -22.34
C THR A 65 15.40 -6.53 -21.84
N GLN A 66 15.44 -6.84 -20.54
CA GLN A 66 16.57 -7.49 -19.88
C GLN A 66 16.40 -9.02 -19.76
N GLY A 67 15.26 -9.58 -20.17
CA GLY A 67 14.99 -11.01 -20.06
C GLY A 67 14.94 -11.52 -18.62
N LEU A 68 14.53 -10.66 -17.68
CA LEU A 68 14.42 -11.00 -16.26
C LEU A 68 13.29 -12.01 -16.05
N ALA A 69 13.42 -12.87 -15.04
CA ALA A 69 12.28 -13.66 -14.59
C ALA A 69 11.16 -12.74 -14.06
N PRO A 70 9.87 -13.18 -14.07
CA PRO A 70 8.74 -12.28 -13.86
C PRO A 70 8.80 -11.46 -12.57
N ILE A 71 9.13 -12.09 -11.43
CA ILE A 71 9.24 -11.38 -10.14
C ILE A 71 10.36 -10.33 -10.19
N GLU A 72 11.52 -10.69 -10.74
CA GLU A 72 12.66 -9.80 -10.89
C GLU A 72 12.31 -8.61 -11.81
N ASN A 73 11.55 -8.86 -12.88
CA ASN A 73 11.04 -7.80 -13.74
C ASN A 73 10.09 -6.88 -12.97
N PHE A 74 9.15 -7.42 -12.19
CA PHE A 74 8.27 -6.62 -11.36
C PHE A 74 9.05 -5.76 -10.35
N VAL A 75 10.03 -6.34 -9.65
CA VAL A 75 10.88 -5.63 -8.69
C VAL A 75 11.74 -4.56 -9.38
N SER A 76 12.20 -4.79 -10.61
CA SER A 76 12.93 -3.76 -11.37
C SER A 76 12.04 -2.54 -11.66
N HIS A 77 10.77 -2.77 -12.02
CA HIS A 77 9.77 -1.72 -12.21
C HIS A 77 9.37 -1.03 -10.90
N MET A 78 9.31 -1.76 -9.76
CA MET A 78 9.11 -1.15 -8.44
C MET A 78 10.23 -0.13 -8.13
N ASN A 79 11.49 -0.49 -8.40
CA ASN A 79 12.63 0.40 -8.18
C ASN A 79 12.67 1.55 -9.20
N ALA A 80 12.25 1.32 -10.45
CA ALA A 80 12.12 2.38 -11.45
C ALA A 80 11.07 3.42 -11.03
N LEU A 81 9.92 2.97 -10.51
CA LEU A 81 8.91 3.86 -9.93
C LEU A 81 9.45 4.60 -8.70
N ALA A 82 10.18 3.92 -7.81
CA ALA A 82 10.81 4.58 -6.67
C ALA A 82 11.72 5.74 -7.12
N HIS A 83 12.52 5.51 -8.16
CA HIS A 83 13.37 6.54 -8.74
C HIS A 83 12.57 7.70 -9.34
N THR A 84 11.50 7.44 -10.11
CA THR A 84 10.68 8.50 -10.73
C THR A 84 9.96 9.36 -9.69
N LEU A 85 9.64 8.79 -8.53
CA LEU A 85 9.04 9.49 -7.39
C LEU A 85 10.07 10.19 -6.49
N GLY A 86 11.36 10.15 -6.83
CA GLY A 86 12.42 10.77 -6.03
C GLY A 86 12.68 10.07 -4.70
N MET A 87 12.36 8.78 -4.59
CA MET A 87 12.58 7.96 -3.40
C MET A 87 14.04 7.49 -3.32
N ALA A 88 14.96 8.46 -3.19
CA ALA A 88 16.40 8.22 -3.31
C ALA A 88 17.00 7.35 -2.18
N ARG A 89 16.25 7.10 -1.11
CA ARG A 89 16.65 6.27 0.03
C ARG A 89 15.76 5.03 0.15
N THR A 90 15.38 4.46 -0.99
CA THR A 90 14.56 3.26 -1.08
C THR A 90 15.15 2.23 -2.02
N ARG A 91 15.09 0.96 -1.62
CA ARG A 91 15.40 -0.19 -2.47
C ARG A 91 14.44 -1.34 -2.16
N PHE A 92 13.69 -1.76 -3.17
CA PHE A 92 12.85 -2.95 -3.10
C PHE A 92 13.62 -4.17 -3.58
N LEU A 93 13.51 -5.28 -2.85
CA LEU A 93 14.12 -6.56 -3.22
C LEU A 93 13.10 -7.67 -3.52
N ASN A 94 11.85 -7.45 -3.11
CA ASN A 94 10.74 -8.38 -3.28
C ASN A 94 9.42 -7.59 -3.20
N PRO A 95 8.29 -8.16 -3.63
CA PRO A 95 7.00 -7.45 -3.66
C PRO A 95 6.29 -7.38 -2.31
N SER A 96 6.70 -8.17 -1.31
CA SER A 96 5.97 -8.35 -0.05
C SER A 96 6.59 -7.64 1.16
N GLY A 97 7.84 -7.17 1.05
CA GLY A 97 8.61 -6.59 2.14
C GLY A 97 9.17 -7.60 3.14
N VAL A 98 9.13 -8.91 2.83
CA VAL A 98 9.67 -9.95 3.72
C VAL A 98 11.18 -9.79 3.88
N ASP A 99 11.68 -10.02 5.10
CA ASP A 99 13.12 -10.07 5.36
C ASP A 99 13.71 -11.23 4.54
N ASN A 100 14.72 -10.93 3.73
CA ASN A 100 15.50 -11.97 3.05
C ASN A 100 16.80 -12.26 3.82
N ASN A 101 17.34 -13.46 3.61
CA ASN A 101 18.64 -13.89 4.17
C ASN A 101 19.81 -13.51 3.23
N SER A 102 19.60 -12.54 2.34
CA SER A 102 20.66 -12.09 1.41
C SER A 102 21.56 -11.04 2.06
N GLU A 103 22.73 -10.81 1.48
CA GLU A 103 23.68 -9.77 1.93
C GLU A 103 23.09 -8.35 1.84
N SER A 104 22.06 -8.13 1.01
CA SER A 104 21.36 -6.85 0.89
C SER A 104 19.98 -6.93 1.54
N LEU A 105 19.63 -5.95 2.37
CA LEU A 105 18.30 -5.83 2.96
C LEU A 105 17.44 -4.84 2.15
N PRO A 106 16.11 -5.06 2.04
CA PRO A 106 15.22 -4.02 1.55
C PRO A 106 15.17 -2.87 2.57
N PHE A 107 15.05 -1.63 2.08
CA PHE A 107 14.96 -0.46 2.96
C PHE A 107 14.18 0.68 2.30
N SER A 108 13.68 1.58 3.13
CA SER A 108 13.07 2.85 2.71
C SER A 108 13.16 3.87 3.85
N THR A 109 12.55 5.05 3.67
CA THR A 109 12.40 6.07 4.71
C THR A 109 10.94 6.51 4.81
N ALA A 110 10.54 7.08 5.95
CA ALA A 110 9.18 7.58 6.13
C ALA A 110 8.79 8.61 5.06
N ALA A 111 9.72 9.48 4.66
CA ALA A 111 9.51 10.46 3.61
C ALA A 111 9.31 9.82 2.22
N ASP A 112 10.13 8.82 1.87
CA ASP A 112 10.00 8.12 0.58
C ASP A 112 8.69 7.34 0.49
N ILE A 113 8.32 6.63 1.55
CA ILE A 113 7.03 5.92 1.61
C ILE A 113 5.86 6.90 1.55
N ALA A 114 5.95 8.08 2.19
CA ALA A 114 4.91 9.10 2.07
C ALA A 114 4.75 9.61 0.63
N ARG A 115 5.85 9.74 -0.15
CA ARG A 115 5.78 10.06 -1.59
C ARG A 115 5.09 8.96 -2.37
N LEU A 116 5.42 7.69 -2.10
CA LEU A 116 4.75 6.54 -2.72
C LEU A 116 3.26 6.50 -2.39
N THR A 117 2.88 6.73 -1.13
CA THR A 117 1.48 6.78 -0.71
C THR A 117 0.74 7.92 -1.41
N ARG A 118 1.35 9.11 -1.52
CA ARG A 118 0.76 10.23 -2.25
C ARG A 118 0.50 9.87 -3.72
N TYR A 119 1.46 9.22 -4.38
CA TYR A 119 1.29 8.70 -5.73
C TYR A 119 0.18 7.64 -5.82
N ALA A 120 0.14 6.69 -4.89
CA ALA A 120 -0.91 5.67 -4.86
C ALA A 120 -2.31 6.30 -4.73
N TYR A 121 -2.48 7.34 -3.91
CA TYR A 121 -3.75 8.07 -3.79
C TYR A 121 -4.13 8.89 -5.03
N SER A 122 -3.21 9.17 -5.97
CA SER A 122 -3.61 9.74 -7.27
C SER A 122 -4.24 8.71 -8.21
N GLU A 123 -4.09 7.42 -7.92
CA GLU A 123 -4.78 6.35 -8.64
C GLU A 123 -6.17 6.13 -8.02
N ALA A 124 -7.22 6.45 -8.79
CA ALA A 124 -8.58 6.56 -8.28
C ALA A 124 -9.13 5.29 -7.58
N ASP A 125 -8.65 4.11 -7.96
CA ASP A 125 -9.12 2.85 -7.38
C ASP A 125 -8.37 2.48 -6.07
N PHE A 126 -7.18 3.03 -5.79
CA PHE A 126 -6.40 2.65 -4.61
C PHE A 126 -7.11 2.91 -3.28
N PRO A 127 -7.72 4.10 -3.03
CA PRO A 127 -8.47 4.35 -1.80
C PRO A 127 -9.61 3.35 -1.58
N PHE A 128 -10.22 2.85 -2.65
CA PHE A 128 -11.30 1.87 -2.57
C PHE A 128 -10.83 0.52 -2.00
N TYR A 129 -9.61 0.08 -2.32
CA TYR A 129 -9.08 -1.18 -1.78
C TYR A 129 -8.67 -1.08 -0.31
N VAL A 130 -8.01 0.01 0.07
CA VAL A 130 -7.39 0.13 1.41
C VAL A 130 -8.35 0.58 2.51
N SER A 131 -9.49 1.17 2.15
CA SER A 131 -10.49 1.71 3.10
C SER A 131 -11.51 0.69 3.59
N GLN A 132 -11.58 -0.50 2.98
CA GLN A 132 -12.56 -1.52 3.36
C GLN A 132 -12.16 -2.19 4.69
N GLU A 133 -13.11 -2.30 5.62
CA GLU A 133 -12.92 -2.98 6.91
C GLU A 133 -12.85 -4.49 6.75
N SER A 134 -13.72 -5.06 5.91
CA SER A 134 -13.72 -6.48 5.57
C SER A 134 -14.12 -6.70 4.10
N ARG A 135 -13.75 -7.86 3.56
CA ARG A 135 -14.06 -8.25 2.20
C ARG A 135 -14.09 -9.77 2.07
N VAL A 136 -15.09 -10.31 1.38
CA VAL A 136 -15.05 -11.71 0.95
C VAL A 136 -14.28 -11.80 -0.36
N VAL A 137 -13.30 -12.70 -0.41
CA VAL A 137 -12.56 -13.08 -1.62
C VAL A 137 -12.81 -14.55 -1.95
N HIS A 138 -12.61 -14.92 -3.21
CA HIS A 138 -12.90 -16.26 -3.71
C HIS A 138 -11.61 -16.98 -4.13
N VAL A 139 -11.40 -18.19 -3.61
CA VAL A 139 -10.25 -19.05 -3.92
C VAL A 139 -10.76 -20.33 -4.57
N ILE A 140 -10.40 -20.55 -5.84
CA ILE A 140 -10.67 -21.80 -6.53
C ILE A 140 -9.57 -22.80 -6.18
N ARG A 141 -9.92 -23.83 -5.40
CA ARG A 141 -9.01 -24.91 -4.98
C ARG A 141 -9.52 -26.24 -5.49
N GLY A 142 -8.73 -26.92 -6.33
CA GLY A 142 -9.14 -28.20 -6.94
C GLY A 142 -10.44 -28.11 -7.74
N GLY A 143 -10.73 -26.94 -8.33
CA GLY A 143 -11.97 -26.68 -9.08
C GLY A 143 -13.18 -26.29 -8.23
N VAL A 144 -13.04 -26.18 -6.90
CA VAL A 144 -14.11 -25.77 -5.99
C VAL A 144 -13.90 -24.32 -5.55
N ASP A 145 -14.96 -23.51 -5.58
CA ASP A 145 -14.92 -22.14 -5.05
C ASP A 145 -15.03 -22.14 -3.52
N ASN A 146 -14.06 -21.50 -2.87
CA ASN A 146 -13.97 -21.37 -1.42
C ASN A 146 -13.96 -19.87 -1.05
N PRO A 147 -15.02 -19.33 -0.45
CA PRO A 147 -15.04 -17.94 0.01
C PRO A 147 -14.25 -17.78 1.31
N PHE A 148 -13.47 -16.69 1.40
CA PHE A 148 -12.70 -16.31 2.59
C PHE A 148 -13.02 -14.88 3.00
N GLU A 149 -13.42 -14.67 4.26
CA GLU A 149 -13.61 -13.33 4.82
C GLU A 149 -12.25 -12.74 5.25
N LEU A 150 -11.79 -11.72 4.54
CA LEU A 150 -10.65 -10.91 4.92
C LEU A 150 -11.08 -9.83 5.90
N ARG A 151 -10.24 -9.60 6.91
CA ARG A 151 -10.30 -8.42 7.76
C ARG A 151 -9.09 -7.54 7.48
N ASN A 152 -9.33 -6.23 7.40
CA ASN A 152 -8.24 -5.29 7.22
C ASN A 152 -7.34 -5.28 8.46
N THR A 153 -6.05 -5.40 8.24
CA THR A 153 -5.05 -5.35 9.31
C THR A 153 -4.92 -3.95 9.94
N ASN A 154 -5.45 -2.91 9.29
CA ASN A 154 -5.53 -1.57 9.87
C ASN A 154 -6.72 -1.45 10.84
N GLU A 155 -6.45 -1.62 12.13
CA GLU A 155 -7.45 -1.54 13.21
C GLU A 155 -7.99 -0.12 13.45
N LEU A 156 -7.40 0.90 12.83
CA LEU A 156 -7.78 2.31 13.01
C LEU A 156 -8.75 2.83 11.95
N LEU A 157 -9.18 2.00 10.98
CA LEU A 157 -10.16 2.42 9.98
C LEU A 157 -11.42 3.00 10.66
N GLY A 158 -11.90 4.12 10.12
CA GLY A 158 -13.06 4.86 10.65
C GLY A 158 -12.77 5.76 11.85
N GLN A 159 -11.68 5.55 12.59
CA GLN A 159 -11.29 6.43 13.70
C GLN A 159 -10.63 7.71 13.16
N GLU A 160 -11.00 8.90 13.65
CA GLU A 160 -10.41 10.17 13.18
C GLU A 160 -10.42 10.34 11.64
N ASN A 161 -11.46 9.81 10.97
CA ASN A 161 -11.58 9.75 9.50
C ASN A 161 -10.41 9.03 8.80
N ILE A 162 -9.77 8.07 9.47
CA ILE A 162 -8.74 7.22 8.86
C ILE A 162 -9.39 6.30 7.82
N ASP A 163 -8.85 6.35 6.60
CA ASP A 163 -9.43 5.68 5.41
C ASP A 163 -8.43 4.75 4.69
N GLY A 164 -7.35 4.38 5.37
CA GLY A 164 -6.27 3.56 4.83
C GLY A 164 -5.03 3.62 5.74
N VAL A 165 -3.90 2.98 5.45
CA VAL A 165 -3.40 2.53 4.14
C VAL A 165 -2.88 1.10 4.24
N LYS A 166 -1.93 0.86 5.16
CA LYS A 166 -1.30 -0.45 5.27
C LYS A 166 -0.49 -0.61 6.55
N THR A 167 -0.53 -1.82 7.12
CA THR A 167 0.37 -2.27 8.21
C THR A 167 1.55 -3.07 7.67
N GLY A 168 2.64 -3.20 8.41
CA GLY A 168 3.72 -4.14 8.07
C GLY A 168 4.54 -4.54 9.29
N ARG A 169 5.01 -5.79 9.37
CA ARG A 169 5.86 -6.25 10.46
C ARG A 169 6.86 -7.29 9.97
N THR A 170 8.12 -7.10 10.30
CA THR A 170 9.13 -8.16 10.22
C THR A 170 10.00 -8.14 11.46
N SER A 171 10.83 -9.16 11.63
CA SER A 171 11.76 -9.23 12.76
C SER A 171 12.79 -8.09 12.70
N LYS A 172 13.25 -7.70 11.50
CA LYS A 172 14.22 -6.61 11.33
C LYS A 172 13.58 -5.22 11.28
N ALA A 173 12.38 -5.09 10.73
CA ALA A 173 11.73 -3.78 10.54
C ALA A 173 10.93 -3.30 11.76
N GLY A 174 10.59 -4.18 12.70
CA GLY A 174 9.68 -3.86 13.80
C GLY A 174 8.26 -3.60 13.29
N GLU A 175 7.49 -2.80 14.02
CA GLU A 175 6.12 -2.45 13.61
C GLU A 175 6.10 -1.20 12.72
N CYS A 176 5.61 -1.36 11.49
CA CYS A 176 5.40 -0.27 10.54
C CYS A 176 3.90 -0.02 10.31
N LEU A 177 3.55 1.24 10.05
CA LEU A 177 2.17 1.64 9.77
C LEU A 177 2.15 2.86 8.85
N ILE A 178 1.30 2.79 7.83
CA ILE A 178 0.94 3.94 7.00
C ILE A 178 -0.54 4.21 7.24
N LEU A 179 -0.85 5.42 7.67
CA LEU A 179 -2.22 5.91 7.83
C LEU A 179 -2.48 7.03 6.86
N SER A 180 -3.72 7.10 6.42
CA SER A 180 -4.28 8.24 5.73
C SER A 180 -5.55 8.65 6.44
N SER A 181 -5.76 9.95 6.59
CA SER A 181 -6.97 10.53 7.14
C SER A 181 -7.40 11.70 6.27
N GLU A 182 -8.68 11.73 5.91
CA GLU A 182 -9.27 12.78 5.09
C GLU A 182 -10.31 13.57 5.87
N ARG A 183 -10.33 14.88 5.66
CA ARG A 183 -11.42 15.76 6.11
C ARG A 183 -12.10 16.34 4.89
N ARG A 184 -13.33 16.84 5.09
CA ARG A 184 -14.07 17.53 4.02
C ARG A 184 -13.21 18.64 3.42
N PRO A 185 -13.16 18.75 2.08
CA PRO A 185 -12.46 19.85 1.43
C PRO A 185 -12.96 21.21 1.92
N GLU A 186 -12.04 22.15 2.06
CA GLU A 186 -12.40 23.55 2.32
C GLU A 186 -12.83 24.20 1.00
N VAL A 187 -14.02 24.81 1.00
CA VAL A 187 -14.56 25.53 -0.15
C VAL A 187 -14.62 27.01 0.20
N GLN A 188 -13.86 27.83 -0.52
CA GLN A 188 -13.88 29.28 -0.41
C GLN A 188 -14.51 29.86 -1.68
N ARG A 189 -15.43 30.81 -1.51
CA ARG A 189 -16.10 31.50 -2.62
C ARG A 189 -15.76 32.98 -2.57
N ASP A 190 -15.27 33.52 -3.66
CA ASP A 190 -15.01 34.96 -3.86
C ASP A 190 -15.74 35.41 -5.14
N GLY A 191 -16.91 36.02 -4.97
CA GLY A 191 -17.85 36.27 -6.06
C GLY A 191 -18.22 34.96 -6.80
N ASN A 192 -17.82 34.87 -8.07
CA ASN A 192 -18.00 33.66 -8.90
C ASN A 192 -16.83 32.67 -8.84
N ALA A 193 -15.70 33.04 -8.23
CA ALA A 193 -14.56 32.15 -8.06
C ALA A 193 -14.81 31.17 -6.92
N VAL A 194 -14.52 29.89 -7.17
CA VAL A 194 -14.58 28.82 -6.15
C VAL A 194 -13.20 28.19 -6.04
N GLN A 195 -12.60 28.29 -4.86
CA GLN A 195 -11.36 27.61 -4.53
C GLN A 195 -11.67 26.41 -3.62
N ILE A 196 -11.25 25.22 -4.06
CA ILE A 196 -11.37 23.99 -3.27
C ILE A 196 -9.98 23.59 -2.81
N THR A 197 -9.81 23.41 -1.50
CA THR A 197 -8.57 22.92 -0.89
C THR A 197 -8.82 21.53 -0.32
N PRO A 198 -8.28 20.47 -0.93
CA PRO A 198 -8.33 19.12 -0.38
C PRO A 198 -7.63 19.05 0.98
N ARG A 199 -8.12 18.20 1.88
CA ARG A 199 -7.58 18.04 3.23
C ARG A 199 -7.30 16.58 3.51
N ARG A 200 -6.04 16.19 3.38
CA ARG A 200 -5.58 14.82 3.65
C ARG A 200 -4.24 14.85 4.37
N ILE A 201 -4.10 14.03 5.40
CA ILE A 201 -2.85 13.79 6.11
C ILE A 201 -2.43 12.34 5.88
N ILE A 202 -1.15 12.15 5.58
CA ILE A 202 -0.51 10.84 5.51
C ILE A 202 0.51 10.77 6.66
N ILE A 203 0.42 9.71 7.47
CA ILE A 203 1.39 9.40 8.52
C ILE A 203 2.11 8.12 8.15
N VAL A 204 3.44 8.13 8.24
CA VAL A 204 4.29 6.94 8.06
C VAL A 204 5.10 6.73 9.32
N LEU A 205 4.92 5.57 9.93
CA LEU A 205 5.63 5.08 11.11
C LEU A 205 6.46 3.85 10.73
N LEU A 206 7.72 3.85 11.12
CA LEU A 206 8.66 2.74 10.90
C LEU A 206 9.29 2.35 12.24
N GLY A 207 9.40 1.05 12.52
CA GLY A 207 10.12 0.55 13.71
C GLY A 207 9.46 0.89 15.05
N SER A 208 8.14 1.07 15.08
CA SER A 208 7.38 1.34 16.31
C SER A 208 7.29 0.08 17.20
N THR A 209 7.00 0.29 18.48
CA THR A 209 6.57 -0.76 19.42
C THR A 209 5.09 -0.66 19.80
N ASN A 210 4.40 0.38 19.32
CA ASN A 210 2.98 0.64 19.52
C ASN A 210 2.42 1.40 18.33
N ARG A 211 2.44 0.76 17.15
CA ARG A 211 2.16 1.45 15.88
C ARG A 211 0.79 2.15 15.87
N PHE A 212 -0.23 1.56 16.49
CA PHE A 212 -1.59 2.07 16.44
C PHE A 212 -1.79 3.22 17.43
N GLY A 213 -1.28 3.11 18.66
CA GLY A 213 -1.32 4.21 19.62
C GLY A 213 -0.56 5.44 19.12
N GLU A 214 0.68 5.24 18.64
CA GLU A 214 1.50 6.31 18.07
C GLU A 214 0.88 6.88 16.79
N GLY A 215 0.37 6.02 15.90
CA GLY A 215 -0.25 6.43 14.65
C GLY A 215 -1.47 7.31 14.88
N LEU A 216 -2.36 6.91 15.79
CA LEU A 216 -3.55 7.70 16.14
C LEU A 216 -3.16 9.04 16.78
N ALA A 217 -2.15 9.06 17.65
CA ALA A 217 -1.66 10.30 18.26
C ALA A 217 -1.09 11.26 17.20
N LEU A 218 -0.32 10.75 16.23
CA LEU A 218 0.24 11.55 15.14
C LEU A 218 -0.82 12.08 14.19
N ILE A 219 -1.90 11.33 13.92
CA ILE A 219 -3.03 11.85 13.14
C ILE A 219 -3.67 13.06 13.84
N LYS A 220 -3.94 12.94 15.14
CA LYS A 220 -4.50 14.05 15.94
C LYS A 220 -3.57 15.27 15.97
N GLN A 221 -2.28 15.04 16.20
CA GLN A 221 -1.27 16.09 16.20
C GLN A 221 -1.15 16.74 14.81
N GLY A 222 -1.11 15.94 13.75
CA GLY A 222 -1.01 16.42 12.37
C GLY A 222 -2.17 17.33 12.01
N TRP A 223 -3.39 16.96 12.39
CA TRP A 223 -4.55 17.81 12.17
C TRP A 223 -4.51 19.10 12.97
N ALA A 224 -4.06 19.07 14.23
CA ALA A 224 -3.88 20.28 15.04
C ALA A 224 -2.85 21.24 14.39
N VAL A 225 -1.73 20.70 13.89
CA VAL A 225 -0.71 21.48 13.16
C VAL A 225 -1.29 22.05 11.87
N TYR A 226 -2.04 21.27 11.09
CA TYR A 226 -2.73 21.75 9.90
C TYR A 226 -3.69 22.90 10.22
N ASP A 227 -4.55 22.72 11.24
CA ASP A 227 -5.56 23.71 11.61
C ASP A 227 -4.89 25.02 12.06
N GLN A 228 -3.78 24.93 12.80
CA GLN A 228 -2.98 26.10 13.21
C GLN A 228 -2.31 26.79 12.00
N TRP A 229 -1.76 26.04 11.06
CA TRP A 229 -1.18 26.58 9.82
C TRP A 229 -2.24 27.25 8.94
N ALA A 230 -3.42 26.64 8.82
CA ALA A 230 -4.56 27.18 8.08
C ALA A 230 -5.05 28.50 8.71
N ALA A 231 -5.19 28.55 10.04
CA ALA A 231 -5.57 29.75 10.78
C ALA A 231 -4.56 30.91 10.62
N GLN A 232 -3.29 30.62 10.38
CA GLN A 232 -2.25 31.62 10.10
C GLN A 232 -2.25 32.13 8.65
N GLY A 233 -3.25 31.77 7.85
CA GLY A 233 -3.37 32.17 6.45
C GLY A 233 -2.56 31.28 5.50
N ARG A 234 -2.28 30.02 5.88
CA ARG A 234 -1.62 29.02 5.02
C ARG A 234 -0.26 29.47 4.48
N LYS A 235 0.55 30.12 5.32
CA LYS A 235 1.87 30.64 4.91
C LYS A 235 2.74 29.52 4.35
N ILE A 236 3.13 29.61 3.08
CA ILE A 236 4.07 28.69 2.44
C ILE A 236 5.47 29.30 2.56
N LYS A 237 6.43 28.56 3.13
CA LYS A 237 7.85 28.93 3.03
C LYS A 237 8.32 28.54 1.63
N SER A 238 8.85 29.50 0.88
CA SER A 238 9.30 29.34 -0.51
C SER A 238 10.40 28.29 -0.74
N SER A 239 10.99 27.73 0.33
CA SER A 239 12.09 26.76 0.28
C SER A 239 11.72 25.33 0.72
N GLN A 240 10.43 25.01 0.97
CA GLN A 240 10.02 23.73 1.57
C GLN A 240 8.83 23.04 0.86
N THR A 241 8.75 23.12 -0.47
CA THR A 241 7.84 22.24 -1.23
C THR A 241 8.58 20.96 -1.64
N LEU A 242 8.09 19.82 -1.14
CA LEU A 242 8.54 18.45 -1.45
C LEU A 242 8.19 18.03 -2.87
#